data_AF-A0A924PK85-F1
#
_entry.id   AF-A0A924PK85-F1
#
_cell.length_a   1.000
_cell.length_b   1.000
_cell.length_c   1.000
_cell.angle_alpha   90.00
_cell.angle_beta   90.00
_cell.angle_gamma   90.00
#
_symmetry.space_group_name_H-M   'P 1'
#
loop_
_entity.id
_entity.type
_entity.pdbx_description
1 polymer ?
#
loop_
_entity_poly.entity_id
_entity_poly.type
_entity_poly.pdbx_seq_one_letter_code
_entity_poly.pdbx_strand_id
1 'polypeptide(L)'
;MKAHAPRLPVIDAFKAVASQLIVLHHLAAYGPISDAVQQAAPELISWLYDYARMAVQVFFVIGGYLAAQVMFSKIRDTHAFATLIFNRYLRLAIPFVVAVTFSIACAIVARQWIVDDFVPDAPTFPQLLAHLLMLQSVLDFDALLAGAWFIAIDFQLFILMLVIVWLGGKTAYAKNVVLMLTTLMVAASLFWFNRDVSLDDWAPYFFGAYG
;
A
#
# COMPACT_ATOMS: atom_id res chain seq x y z
N MET A 1 -20.84 5.83 -25.12
CA MET A 1 -19.90 6.78 -24.48
C MET A 1 -19.74 6.39 -23.02
N LYS A 2 -18.56 5.91 -22.58
CA LYS A 2 -18.31 5.66 -21.15
C LYS A 2 -18.23 7.02 -20.45
N ALA A 3 -19.16 7.31 -19.55
CA ALA A 3 -19.10 8.51 -18.71
C ALA A 3 -17.72 8.53 -18.02
N HIS A 4 -16.91 9.55 -18.28
CA HIS A 4 -15.72 9.79 -17.49
C HIS A 4 -16.17 10.12 -16.08
N ALA A 5 -15.78 9.29 -15.12
CA ALA A 5 -15.99 9.61 -13.71
C ALA A 5 -15.38 11.00 -13.43
N PRO A 6 -16.07 11.88 -12.68
CA PRO A 6 -15.57 13.21 -12.39
C PRO A 6 -14.21 13.10 -11.70
N ARG A 7 -13.19 13.78 -12.25
CA ARG A 7 -11.88 13.90 -11.61
C ARG A 7 -12.04 14.71 -10.33
N LEU A 8 -11.45 14.22 -9.24
CA LEU A 8 -11.48 14.88 -7.94
C LEU A 8 -10.13 15.55 -7.72
N PRO A 9 -9.92 16.80 -8.19
CA PRO A 9 -8.61 17.43 -8.26
C PRO A 9 -7.92 17.56 -6.90
N VAL A 10 -8.71 17.71 -5.83
CA VAL A 10 -8.21 17.75 -4.45
C VAL A 10 -7.58 16.42 -4.05
N ILE A 11 -8.20 15.28 -4.39
CA ILE A 11 -7.66 13.95 -4.13
C ILE A 11 -6.35 13.73 -4.89
N ASP A 12 -6.29 14.18 -6.15
CA ASP A 12 -5.09 14.07 -6.97
C ASP A 12 -3.94 14.93 -6.40
N ALA A 13 -4.25 16.14 -5.91
CA ALA A 13 -3.27 17.00 -5.23
C ALA A 13 -2.72 16.36 -3.94
N PHE A 14 -3.58 15.79 -3.09
CA PHE A 14 -3.14 15.07 -1.89
C PHE A 14 -2.23 13.89 -2.23
N LYS A 15 -2.56 13.10 -3.26
CA LYS A 15 -1.71 12.00 -3.71
C LYS A 15 -0.36 12.47 -4.25
N ALA A 16 -0.35 13.58 -4.99
CA ALA A 16 0.89 14.18 -5.48
C ALA A 16 1.80 14.63 -4.34
N VAL A 17 1.28 15.36 -3.36
CA VAL A 17 2.08 15.79 -2.20
C VAL A 17 2.54 14.59 -1.38
N ALA A 18 1.64 13.65 -1.09
CA ALA A 18 1.98 12.46 -0.31
C ALA A 18 3.03 11.59 -1.01
N SER A 19 2.98 11.44 -2.33
CA SER A 19 4.01 10.67 -3.06
C SER A 19 5.37 11.34 -2.98
N GLN A 20 5.46 12.67 -3.06
CA GLN A 20 6.74 13.37 -2.89
C GLN A 20 7.31 13.16 -1.48
N LEU A 21 6.46 13.27 -0.45
CA LEU A 21 6.87 13.03 0.93
C LEU A 21 7.38 11.59 1.14
N ILE A 22 6.73 10.59 0.54
CA ILE A 22 7.21 9.20 0.60
C ILE A 22 8.56 9.04 -0.09
N VAL A 23 8.76 9.65 -1.27
CA VAL A 23 10.06 9.60 -1.95
C VAL A 23 11.15 10.25 -1.10
N LEU A 24 10.87 11.43 -0.54
CA LEU A 24 11.81 12.14 0.34
C LEU A 24 12.12 11.36 1.61
N HIS A 25 11.13 10.67 2.19
CA HIS A 25 11.35 9.78 3.33
C HIS A 25 12.37 8.67 3.01
N HIS A 26 12.23 8.01 1.86
CA HIS A 26 13.16 6.95 1.47
C HIS A 26 14.56 7.51 1.17
N LEU A 27 14.66 8.70 0.56
CA LEU A 27 15.94 9.38 0.38
C LEU A 27 16.58 9.79 1.72
N ALA A 28 15.77 10.10 2.73
CA ALA A 28 16.25 10.37 4.09
C ALA A 28 16.64 9.11 4.85
N ALA A 29 16.11 7.95 4.49
CA ALA A 29 16.39 6.70 5.19
C ALA A 29 17.64 5.96 4.69
N TYR A 30 18.06 6.16 3.44
CA TYR A 30 19.07 5.31 2.81
C TYR A 30 20.16 6.05 2.03
N GLY A 31 21.37 5.52 2.13
CA GLY A 31 22.50 5.80 1.23
C GLY A 31 23.28 7.09 1.52
N PRO A 32 24.38 7.32 0.78
CA PRO A 32 25.36 8.39 1.07
C PRO A 32 24.78 9.81 1.01
N ILE A 33 23.70 10.00 0.26
CA ILE A 33 23.01 11.29 0.18
C ILE A 33 22.35 11.62 1.51
N SER A 34 21.75 10.63 2.18
CA SER A 34 21.18 10.84 3.52
C SER A 34 22.28 11.27 4.50
N ASP A 35 23.40 10.57 4.52
CA ASP A 35 24.53 10.87 5.42
C ASP A 35 25.11 12.29 5.19
N ALA A 36 25.22 12.70 3.92
CA ALA A 36 25.69 14.03 3.58
C ALA A 36 24.70 15.12 4.01
N VAL A 37 23.39 14.91 3.80
CA VAL A 37 22.35 15.87 4.21
C VAL A 37 22.21 15.92 5.73
N GLN A 38 22.42 14.80 6.43
CA GLN A 38 22.43 14.76 7.90
C GLN A 38 23.49 15.68 8.50
N GLN A 39 24.63 15.86 7.83
CA GLN A 39 25.66 16.81 8.25
C GLN A 39 25.30 18.27 7.93
N ALA A 40 24.65 18.51 6.79
CA ALA A 40 24.34 19.87 6.32
C ALA A 40 23.04 20.46 6.89
N ALA A 41 22.01 19.63 7.10
CA ALA A 41 20.67 20.02 7.50
C ALA A 41 20.02 18.93 8.39
N PRO A 42 20.54 18.69 9.61
CA PRO A 42 20.13 17.59 10.47
C PRO A 42 18.63 17.62 10.83
N GLU A 43 18.10 18.80 11.18
CA GLU A 43 16.68 18.94 11.55
C GLU A 43 15.73 18.58 10.41
N LEU A 44 16.08 18.94 9.16
CA LEU A 44 15.25 18.66 8.00
C LEU A 44 15.22 17.17 7.69
N ILE A 45 16.39 16.51 7.68
CA ILE A 45 16.47 15.10 7.32
C ILE A 45 15.81 14.22 8.38
N SER A 46 15.99 14.55 9.67
CA SER A 46 15.32 13.85 10.77
C SER A 46 13.81 14.04 10.70
N TRP A 47 13.32 15.24 10.36
CA TRP A 47 11.89 15.46 10.15
C TRP A 47 11.32 14.62 9.00
N LEU A 48 12.03 14.54 7.87
CA LEU A 48 11.64 13.69 6.73
C LEU A 48 11.66 12.21 7.10
N TYR A 49 12.66 11.77 7.87
CA TYR A 49 12.75 10.40 8.35
C TYR A 49 11.56 10.05 9.26
N ASP A 50 11.27 10.86 10.27
CA ASP A 50 10.26 10.53 11.29
C ASP A 50 8.82 10.68 10.78
N TYR A 51 8.53 11.77 10.06
CA TYR A 51 7.16 12.19 9.78
C TYR A 51 6.71 11.95 8.35
N ALA A 52 7.59 12.03 7.35
CA ALA A 52 7.16 11.91 5.96
C ALA A 52 6.66 10.49 5.62
N ARG A 53 7.06 9.45 6.37
CA ARG A 53 6.47 8.11 6.31
C ARG A 53 4.96 8.08 6.59
N MET A 54 4.45 9.00 7.40
CA MET A 54 3.02 9.08 7.73
C MET A 54 2.17 9.46 6.51
N ALA A 55 2.78 9.99 5.44
CA ALA A 55 2.08 10.32 4.20
C ALA A 55 1.40 9.11 3.54
N VAL A 56 1.84 7.88 3.85
CA VAL A 56 1.17 6.64 3.41
C VAL A 56 -0.30 6.60 3.84
N GLN A 57 -0.63 7.15 5.02
CA GLN A 57 -2.00 7.16 5.54
C GLN A 57 -2.99 7.89 4.62
N VAL A 58 -2.51 8.91 3.89
CA VAL A 58 -3.32 9.62 2.88
C VAL A 58 -3.81 8.66 1.80
N PHE A 59 -2.95 7.73 1.36
CA PHE A 59 -3.32 6.74 0.35
C PHE A 59 -4.30 5.70 0.89
N PHE A 60 -4.16 5.26 2.15
CA PHE A 60 -5.11 4.33 2.76
C PHE A 60 -6.50 4.94 2.90
N VAL A 61 -6.61 6.16 3.44
CA VAL A 61 -7.89 6.88 3.57
C VAL A 61 -8.57 7.06 2.21
N ILE A 62 -7.83 7.53 1.21
CA ILE A 62 -8.38 7.70 -0.15
C ILE A 62 -8.73 6.35 -0.77
N GLY A 63 -7.91 5.33 -0.53
CA GLY A 63 -8.12 3.95 -0.99
C GLY A 63 -9.45 3.40 -0.51
N GLY A 64 -9.72 3.48 0.80
CA GLY A 64 -10.96 3.01 1.40
C GLY A 64 -12.18 3.83 0.97
N TYR A 65 -12.05 5.16 0.91
CA TYR A 65 -13.11 6.03 0.38
C TYR A 65 -13.52 5.66 -1.05
N LEU A 66 -12.55 5.43 -1.95
CA LEU A 66 -12.82 5.03 -3.32
C LEU A 66 -13.33 3.59 -3.43
N ALA A 67 -12.81 2.68 -2.62
CA ALA A 67 -13.28 1.30 -2.55
C ALA A 67 -14.75 1.24 -2.11
N ALA A 68 -15.11 1.97 -1.05
CA ALA A 68 -16.47 2.11 -0.57
C ALA A 68 -17.41 2.59 -1.68
N GLN A 69 -17.09 3.67 -2.42
CA GLN A 69 -17.95 4.16 -3.51
C GLN A 69 -18.23 3.09 -4.58
N VAL A 70 -17.20 2.32 -4.97
CA VAL A 70 -17.35 1.26 -5.98
C VAL A 70 -18.15 0.08 -5.43
N MET A 71 -17.96 -0.28 -4.17
CA MET A 71 -18.53 -1.49 -3.58
C MET A 71 -19.95 -1.30 -3.03
N PHE A 72 -20.26 -0.14 -2.43
CA PHE A 72 -21.61 0.15 -1.92
C PHE A 72 -22.66 0.20 -3.03
N SER A 73 -22.28 0.63 -4.23
CA SER A 73 -23.16 0.60 -5.41
C SER A 73 -23.41 -0.82 -5.96
N LYS A 74 -22.57 -1.79 -5.57
CA LYS A 74 -22.58 -3.19 -6.05
C LYS A 74 -22.77 -4.21 -4.92
N ILE A 75 -23.24 -3.79 -3.75
CA ILE A 75 -23.32 -4.59 -2.52
C ILE A 75 -24.01 -5.96 -2.69
N ARG A 76 -24.94 -6.09 -3.65
CA ARG A 76 -25.71 -7.33 -3.90
C ARG A 76 -25.17 -8.18 -5.05
N ASP A 77 -24.17 -7.72 -5.81
CA ASP A 77 -23.64 -8.43 -6.98
C ASP A 77 -22.51 -9.37 -6.56
N THR A 78 -22.89 -10.59 -6.16
CA THR A 78 -21.95 -11.63 -5.71
C THR A 78 -21.12 -12.24 -6.84
N HIS A 79 -21.58 -12.16 -8.09
CA HIS A 79 -20.85 -12.67 -9.26
C HIS A 79 -19.63 -11.82 -9.62
N ALA A 80 -19.57 -10.59 -9.12
CA ALA A 80 -18.44 -9.69 -9.35
C ALA A 80 -17.24 -9.91 -8.42
N PHE A 81 -17.33 -10.75 -7.38
CA PHE A 81 -16.30 -10.85 -6.34
C PHE A 81 -14.90 -11.19 -6.88
N ALA A 82 -14.76 -12.31 -7.60
CA ALA A 82 -13.48 -12.74 -8.17
C ALA A 82 -12.96 -11.74 -9.22
N THR A 83 -13.86 -11.21 -10.05
CA THR A 83 -13.54 -10.21 -11.07
C THR A 83 -13.01 -8.91 -10.46
N LEU A 84 -13.55 -8.47 -9.32
CA LEU A 84 -13.07 -7.27 -8.62
C LEU A 84 -11.67 -7.47 -8.04
N ILE A 85 -11.40 -8.63 -7.44
CA ILE A 85 -10.05 -8.98 -6.94
C ILE A 85 -9.07 -9.04 -8.11
N PHE A 86 -9.40 -9.75 -9.18
CA PHE A 86 -8.50 -9.91 -10.32
C PHE A 86 -8.21 -8.57 -11.02
N ASN A 87 -9.23 -7.73 -11.20
CA ASN A 87 -9.03 -6.39 -11.77
C ASN A 87 -8.18 -5.49 -10.86
N ARG A 88 -8.34 -5.59 -9.53
CA ARG A 88 -7.49 -4.85 -8.59
C ARG A 88 -6.05 -5.36 -8.64
N TYR A 89 -5.88 -6.67 -8.64
CA TYR A 89 -4.58 -7.32 -8.77
C TYR A 89 -3.85 -6.84 -10.03
N LEU A 90 -4.46 -6.95 -11.22
CA LEU A 90 -3.81 -6.50 -12.46
C LEU A 90 -3.46 -5.01 -12.43
N ARG A 91 -4.34 -4.17 -11.88
CA ARG A 91 -4.09 -2.73 -11.77
C ARG A 91 -2.86 -2.40 -10.91
N LEU A 92 -2.58 -3.21 -9.89
CA LEU A 92 -1.43 -3.04 -9.00
C LEU A 92 -0.19 -3.78 -9.51
N ALA A 93 -0.35 -5.03 -9.93
CA ALA A 93 0.73 -5.92 -10.34
C ALA A 93 1.43 -5.43 -11.61
N ILE A 94 0.70 -4.91 -12.61
CA ILE A 94 1.31 -4.42 -13.86
C ILE A 94 2.35 -3.31 -13.60
N PRO A 95 2.00 -2.17 -12.97
CA PRO A 95 3.00 -1.13 -12.67
C PRO A 95 4.03 -1.62 -11.65
N PHE A 96 3.66 -2.50 -10.72
CA PHE A 96 4.59 -3.02 -9.73
C PHE A 96 5.70 -3.89 -10.35
N VAL A 97 5.37 -4.81 -11.25
CA VAL A 97 6.36 -5.63 -11.97
C VAL A 97 7.31 -4.75 -12.79
N VAL A 98 6.79 -3.70 -13.44
CA VAL A 98 7.63 -2.73 -14.16
C VAL A 98 8.60 -2.04 -13.20
N ALA A 99 8.11 -1.58 -12.05
CA ALA A 99 8.94 -0.91 -11.05
C ALA A 99 9.99 -1.85 -10.44
N VAL A 100 9.64 -3.09 -10.12
CA VAL A 100 10.57 -4.11 -9.62
C VAL A 100 11.63 -4.45 -10.67
N THR A 101 11.23 -4.66 -11.92
CA THR A 101 12.17 -4.93 -13.02
C THR A 101 13.15 -3.77 -13.21
N PHE A 102 12.63 -2.54 -13.17
CA PHE A 102 13.46 -1.34 -13.24
C PHE A 102 14.42 -1.24 -12.04
N SER A 103 13.94 -1.50 -10.82
CA SER A 103 14.75 -1.53 -9.60
C SER A 103 15.90 -2.53 -9.71
N ILE A 104 15.60 -3.76 -10.17
CA ILE A 104 16.61 -4.81 -10.36
C ILE A 104 17.64 -4.38 -11.42
N ALA A 105 17.21 -3.77 -12.52
CA ALA A 105 18.12 -3.28 -13.56
C ALA A 105 19.05 -2.18 -13.02
N CYS A 106 18.50 -1.23 -12.25
CA CYS A 106 19.29 -0.21 -11.56
C CYS A 106 20.29 -0.84 -10.58
N ALA A 107 19.89 -1.84 -9.80
CA ALA A 107 20.77 -2.54 -8.87
C ALA A 107 21.91 -3.28 -9.60
N ILE A 108 21.63 -3.96 -10.72
CA ILE A 108 22.66 -4.61 -11.55
C ILE A 108 23.72 -3.60 -12.01
N VAL A 109 23.27 -2.43 -12.46
CA VAL A 109 24.17 -1.36 -12.93
C VAL A 109 24.94 -0.75 -11.76
N ALA A 110 24.28 -0.46 -10.65
CA ALA A 110 24.91 0.12 -9.46
C ALA A 110 26.01 -0.78 -8.87
N ARG A 111 25.79 -2.10 -8.85
CA ARG A 111 26.79 -3.10 -8.38
C ARG A 111 28.11 -3.08 -9.17
N GLN A 112 28.17 -2.43 -10.34
CA GLN A 112 29.42 -2.29 -11.10
C GLN A 112 30.36 -1.23 -10.52
N TRP A 113 29.83 -0.25 -9.79
CA TRP A 113 30.59 0.90 -9.29
C TRP A 113 30.47 1.12 -7.79
N ILE A 114 29.45 0.55 -7.15
CA ILE A 114 29.15 0.74 -5.73
C ILE A 114 29.14 -0.65 -5.08
N VAL A 115 30.07 -0.86 -4.15
CA VAL A 115 30.14 -2.05 -3.29
C VAL A 115 29.78 -1.58 -1.89
N ASP A 116 28.49 -1.56 -1.60
CA ASP A 116 27.93 -1.09 -0.33
C ASP A 116 26.64 -1.87 -0.04
N ASP A 117 26.36 -2.13 1.23
CA ASP A 117 25.28 -3.00 1.70
C ASP A 117 23.89 -2.43 1.35
N PHE A 118 23.80 -1.14 1.02
CA PHE A 118 22.54 -0.53 0.58
C PHE A 118 22.12 -0.95 -0.83
N VAL A 119 23.03 -1.50 -1.66
CA VAL A 119 22.69 -1.98 -3.00
C VAL A 119 22.16 -3.42 -2.89
N PRO A 120 20.88 -3.70 -3.22
CA PRO A 120 20.30 -5.02 -3.03
C PRO A 120 21.05 -6.10 -3.81
N ASP A 121 21.03 -7.34 -3.34
CA ASP A 121 21.56 -8.51 -4.04
C ASP A 121 20.72 -8.90 -5.28
N ALA A 122 21.19 -9.90 -6.04
CA ALA A 122 20.39 -10.48 -7.10
C ALA A 122 19.20 -11.25 -6.50
N PRO A 123 17.95 -10.97 -6.93
CA PRO A 123 16.78 -11.59 -6.34
C PRO A 123 16.72 -13.08 -6.65
N THR A 124 16.25 -13.86 -5.68
CA THR A 124 15.98 -15.29 -5.89
C THR A 124 14.64 -15.50 -6.59
N PHE A 125 14.45 -16.65 -7.25
CA PHE A 125 13.16 -16.97 -7.88
C PHE A 125 11.98 -16.99 -6.88
N PRO A 126 12.08 -17.61 -5.69
CA PRO A 126 11.03 -17.55 -4.68
C PRO A 126 10.69 -16.12 -4.25
N GLN A 127 11.70 -15.25 -4.10
CA GLN A 127 11.50 -13.84 -3.77
C GLN A 127 10.74 -13.11 -4.87
N LEU A 128 11.09 -13.32 -6.14
CA LEU A 128 10.35 -12.73 -7.28
C LEU A 128 8.90 -13.19 -7.31
N LEU A 129 8.65 -14.48 -7.05
CA LEU A 129 7.29 -15.01 -6.99
C LEU A 129 6.50 -14.42 -5.83
N ALA A 130 7.12 -14.27 -4.65
CA ALA A 130 6.52 -13.63 -3.50
C ALA A 130 6.12 -12.18 -3.80
N HIS A 131 6.97 -11.41 -4.49
CA HIS A 131 6.66 -10.06 -4.93
C HIS A 131 5.52 -10.03 -5.96
N LEU A 132 5.53 -10.94 -6.95
CA LEU A 132 4.45 -11.02 -7.94
C LEU A 132 3.09 -11.28 -7.28
N LEU A 133 3.07 -12.15 -6.28
CA LEU A 133 1.88 -12.48 -5.51
C LEU A 133 1.55 -11.47 -4.40
N MET A 134 2.40 -10.46 -4.18
CA MET A 134 2.28 -9.47 -3.10
C MET A 134 2.29 -10.10 -1.69
N LEU A 135 3.12 -11.14 -1.52
CA LEU A 135 3.28 -11.92 -0.29
C LEU A 135 4.67 -11.76 0.35
N GLN A 136 5.52 -10.89 -0.19
CA GLN A 136 6.93 -10.77 0.23
C GLN A 136 7.10 -10.52 1.73
N SER A 137 6.33 -9.60 2.32
CA SER A 137 6.48 -9.27 3.74
C SER A 137 5.97 -10.38 4.65
N VAL A 138 4.83 -10.98 4.30
CA VAL A 138 4.26 -12.13 5.04
C VAL A 138 5.17 -13.36 5.02
N LEU A 139 5.95 -13.52 3.95
CA LEU A 139 6.92 -14.60 3.77
C LEU A 139 8.34 -14.22 4.22
N ASP A 140 8.51 -13.06 4.86
CA ASP A 140 9.79 -12.57 5.39
C ASP A 140 10.90 -12.43 4.33
N PHE A 141 10.50 -12.04 3.11
CA PHE A 141 11.44 -11.67 2.05
C PHE A 141 11.70 -10.17 2.04
N ASP A 142 12.97 -9.79 1.90
CA ASP A 142 13.37 -8.39 1.69
C ASP A 142 12.67 -7.78 0.48
N ALA A 143 12.22 -6.54 0.65
CA ALA A 143 11.56 -5.78 -0.39
C ALA A 143 12.55 -5.39 -1.50
N LEU A 144 12.25 -5.79 -2.74
CA LEU A 144 13.04 -5.42 -3.93
C LEU A 144 12.87 -3.95 -4.34
N LEU A 145 11.93 -3.26 -3.70
CA LEU A 145 11.65 -1.85 -3.88
C LEU A 145 11.04 -1.29 -2.59
N ALA A 146 11.52 -0.13 -2.16
CA ALA A 146 10.97 0.72 -1.11
C ALA A 146 9.43 0.70 -0.94
N GLY A 147 8.68 0.80 -2.04
CA GLY A 147 7.22 0.85 -2.03
C GLY A 147 6.50 -0.52 -2.08
N ALA A 148 7.21 -1.65 -2.10
CA ALA A 148 6.62 -2.97 -2.30
C ALA A 148 5.60 -3.33 -1.20
N TRP A 149 5.95 -3.04 0.05
CA TRP A 149 5.11 -3.29 1.21
C TRP A 149 3.73 -2.60 1.09
N PHE A 150 3.72 -1.32 0.73
CA PHE A 150 2.47 -0.56 0.56
C PHE A 150 1.52 -1.19 -0.46
N ILE A 151 2.06 -1.68 -1.57
CA ILE A 151 1.26 -2.30 -2.64
C ILE A 151 0.59 -3.58 -2.14
N ALA A 152 1.31 -4.39 -1.36
CA ALA A 152 0.75 -5.59 -0.74
C ALA A 152 -0.35 -5.25 0.28
N ILE A 153 -0.10 -4.30 1.18
CA ILE A 153 -1.09 -3.86 2.17
C ILE A 153 -2.34 -3.26 1.50
N ASP A 154 -2.18 -2.42 0.49
CA ASP A 154 -3.32 -1.84 -0.26
C ASP A 154 -4.18 -2.92 -0.93
N PHE A 155 -3.54 -3.98 -1.46
CA PHE A 155 -4.27 -5.12 -2.01
C PHE A 155 -5.01 -5.91 -0.92
N GLN A 156 -4.34 -6.21 0.20
CA GLN A 156 -4.97 -6.90 1.33
C GLN A 156 -6.14 -6.10 1.91
N LEU A 157 -6.01 -4.78 2.08
CA LEU A 157 -7.07 -3.88 2.57
C LEU A 157 -8.28 -3.90 1.65
N PHE A 158 -8.05 -3.85 0.33
CA PHE A 158 -9.11 -3.96 -0.66
C PHE A 158 -9.85 -5.30 -0.55
N ILE A 159 -9.11 -6.42 -0.41
CA ILE A 159 -9.71 -7.75 -0.24
C ILE A 159 -10.53 -7.80 1.06
N LEU A 160 -9.97 -7.31 2.17
CA LEU A 160 -10.65 -7.32 3.48
C LEU A 160 -11.97 -6.53 3.42
N MET A 161 -11.96 -5.32 2.87
CA MET A 161 -13.17 -4.53 2.65
C MET A 161 -14.17 -5.26 1.75
N LEU A 162 -13.69 -5.86 0.65
CA LEU A 162 -14.55 -6.60 -0.27
C LEU A 162 -15.21 -7.81 0.41
N VAL A 163 -14.48 -8.52 1.28
CA VAL A 163 -15.01 -9.64 2.08
C VAL A 163 -16.09 -9.14 3.04
N ILE A 164 -15.87 -8.03 3.74
CA ILE A 164 -16.87 -7.40 4.62
C ILE A 164 -18.14 -7.06 3.84
N VAL A 165 -17.98 -6.39 2.69
CA VAL A 165 -19.10 -6.03 1.81
C VAL A 165 -19.83 -7.26 1.30
N TRP A 166 -19.10 -8.28 0.84
CA TRP A 166 -19.69 -9.50 0.30
C TRP A 166 -20.45 -10.31 1.36
N LEU A 167 -19.93 -10.40 2.59
CA LEU A 167 -20.60 -11.06 3.71
C LEU A 167 -21.87 -10.30 4.12
N GLY A 168 -21.78 -8.98 4.29
CA GLY A 168 -22.93 -8.16 4.66
C GLY A 168 -23.99 -8.08 3.56
N GLY A 169 -23.56 -8.09 2.30
CA GLY A 169 -24.39 -8.01 1.09
C GLY A 169 -25.40 -9.14 0.91
N LYS A 170 -25.16 -10.29 1.55
CA LYS A 170 -26.07 -11.45 1.52
C LYS A 170 -27.31 -11.31 2.40
N THR A 171 -27.39 -10.26 3.21
CA THR A 171 -28.47 -10.06 4.19
C THR A 171 -29.55 -9.12 3.67
N ALA A 172 -30.78 -9.23 4.20
CA ALA A 172 -31.87 -8.29 3.91
C ALA A 172 -31.52 -6.84 4.34
N TYR A 173 -30.70 -6.70 5.38
CA TYR A 173 -30.22 -5.44 5.95
C TYR A 173 -28.79 -5.09 5.54
N ALA A 174 -28.41 -5.42 4.30
CA ALA A 174 -27.03 -5.35 3.81
C ALA A 174 -26.26 -4.09 4.20
N LYS A 175 -26.85 -2.89 4.02
CA LYS A 175 -26.19 -1.63 4.35
C LYS A 175 -25.81 -1.52 5.83
N ASN A 176 -26.73 -1.89 6.72
CA ASN A 176 -26.53 -1.80 8.16
C ASN A 176 -25.51 -2.84 8.63
N VAL A 177 -25.55 -4.05 8.08
CA VAL A 177 -24.60 -5.11 8.41
C VAL A 177 -23.20 -4.76 7.92
N VAL A 178 -23.05 -4.25 6.70
CA VAL A 178 -21.74 -3.78 6.19
C VAL A 178 -21.22 -2.65 7.07
N LEU A 179 -22.04 -1.64 7.36
CA LEU A 179 -21.63 -0.53 8.24
C LEU A 179 -21.19 -1.02 9.63
N MET A 180 -21.95 -1.95 10.22
CA MET A 180 -21.61 -2.53 11.52
C MET A 180 -20.28 -3.30 11.47
N LEU A 181 -20.10 -4.20 10.50
CA LEU A 181 -18.88 -4.99 10.35
C LEU A 181 -17.67 -4.11 10.09
N THR A 182 -17.80 -3.12 9.20
CA THR A 182 -16.77 -2.12 8.93
C THR A 182 -16.40 -1.34 10.19
N THR A 183 -17.40 -0.85 10.94
CA THR A 183 -17.17 -0.10 12.20
C THR A 183 -16.49 -0.97 13.26
N LEU A 184 -16.90 -2.23 13.39
CA LEU A 184 -16.27 -3.19 14.30
C LEU A 184 -14.81 -3.47 13.90
N MET A 185 -14.54 -3.61 12.60
CA MET A 185 -13.18 -3.83 12.09
C MET A 185 -12.30 -2.59 12.27
N VAL A 186 -12.83 -1.38 12.06
CA VAL A 186 -12.14 -0.11 12.37
C VAL A 186 -11.82 -0.04 13.86
N ALA A 187 -12.79 -0.29 14.73
CA ALA A 187 -12.56 -0.31 16.18
C ALA A 187 -11.50 -1.35 16.56
N ALA A 188 -11.59 -2.56 16.00
CA ALA A 188 -10.62 -3.61 16.29
C ALA A 188 -9.22 -3.27 15.80
N SER A 189 -9.12 -2.61 14.64
CA SER A 189 -7.86 -2.07 14.12
C SER A 189 -7.26 -1.04 15.07
N LEU A 190 -8.03 -0.03 15.47
CA LEU A 190 -7.53 1.08 16.31
C LEU A 190 -7.18 0.66 17.75
N PHE A 191 -7.93 -0.27 18.34
CA PHE A 191 -7.79 -0.63 19.75
C PHE A 191 -6.97 -1.89 20.01
N TRP A 192 -6.80 -2.77 19.02
CA TRP A 192 -6.00 -4.00 19.15
C TRP A 192 -4.93 -4.12 18.08
N PHE A 193 -5.29 -4.29 16.81
CA PHE A 193 -4.32 -4.69 15.78
C PHE A 193 -3.21 -3.65 15.57
N ASN A 194 -3.56 -2.36 15.47
CA ASN A 194 -2.61 -1.27 15.25
C ASN A 194 -1.64 -1.04 16.43
N ARG A 195 -1.90 -1.65 17.59
CA ARG A 195 -1.03 -1.52 18.77
C ARG A 195 0.07 -2.57 18.82
N ASP A 196 -0.01 -3.61 18.00
CA ASP A 196 0.98 -4.67 17.92
C ASP A 196 1.76 -4.53 16.62
N VAL A 197 3.00 -4.03 16.72
CA VAL A 197 3.88 -3.76 15.57
C VAL A 197 4.16 -5.02 14.75
N SER A 198 4.07 -6.22 15.33
CA SER A 198 4.29 -7.48 14.60
C SER A 198 3.22 -7.77 13.55
N LEU A 199 2.13 -6.99 13.53
CA LEU A 199 1.02 -7.14 12.60
C LEU A 199 1.08 -6.12 11.45
N ASP A 200 2.14 -5.33 11.32
CA ASP A 200 2.30 -4.31 10.29
C ASP A 200 2.47 -4.87 8.86
N ASP A 201 2.53 -6.19 8.71
CA ASP A 201 2.43 -6.88 7.42
C ASP A 201 1.00 -7.28 7.02
N TRP A 202 0.01 -6.98 7.86
CA TRP A 202 -1.37 -7.41 7.69
C TRP A 202 -2.36 -6.25 7.62
N ALA A 203 -3.30 -6.33 6.65
CA ALA A 203 -4.37 -5.33 6.48
C ALA A 203 -5.13 -4.91 7.76
N PRO A 204 -5.50 -5.82 8.69
CA PRO A 204 -6.17 -5.43 9.94
C PRO A 204 -5.43 -4.36 10.75
N TYR A 205 -4.09 -4.28 10.66
CA TYR A 205 -3.31 -3.25 11.33
C TYR A 205 -3.59 -1.84 10.80
N PHE A 206 -3.88 -1.69 9.50
CA PHE A 206 -4.12 -0.40 8.84
C PHE A 206 -5.59 -0.09 8.57
N PHE A 207 -6.48 -1.05 8.81
CA PHE A 207 -7.89 -0.90 8.47
C PHE A 207 -8.56 0.31 9.15
N GLY A 208 -8.09 0.70 10.34
CA GLY A 208 -8.58 1.87 11.06
C GLY A 208 -8.39 3.20 10.31
N ALA A 209 -7.31 3.33 9.52
CA ALA A 209 -7.09 4.48 8.65
C ALA A 209 -7.78 4.32 7.28
N TYR A 210 -7.88 3.09 6.79
CA TYR A 210 -8.55 2.79 5.52
C TYR A 210 -10.05 3.11 5.57
N GLY A 211 -10.71 2.72 6.67
CA GLY A 211 -12.14 2.91 6.88
C GLY A 211 -12.94 1.70 6.45
#